data_AF-A0A2V7UGC9-F1
#
_entry.id   AF-A0A2V7UGC9-F1
#
_cell.length_a   1.000
_cell.length_b   1.000
_cell.length_c   1.000
_cell.angle_alpha   90.00
_cell.angle_beta   90.00
_cell.angle_gamma   90.00
#
_symmetry.space_group_name_H-M   'P 1'
#
loop_
_entity.id
_entity.type
_entity.pdbx_description
1 polymer ?
#
loop_
_entity_poly.entity_id
_entity_poly.type
_entity_poly.pdbx_seq_one_letter_code
_entity_poly.pdbx_strand_id
1 'polypeptide(L)'
;MVHETVTMEGHLIDSDILRRVFNHVVEEGGGFEVLEFRVGTTNQQPSFARLSVSAPAPEILDRILERLNYLGASAEVADARFAPAEADGILPDDFYSTTNFDTFVRVDGKWQAAADQKMDSALVLRGGGPRCVKQGQVKKGEPVALRGPGIRARPPERSRDFSVFGFMSNDVSAETNKGIVIAGTAREMAKTRKAGGKIVVVAGPAVVHSGGDAALARLVREGWVDVILTGNAFATHDLEKSILKTSLGVCQMSGRAVEGGSRNHLYAINAVNRAGGIRAAVESGLATSGVMYEAVRRGIRVVLAGSIRDDGPLKDVITDVVEAQKAYVAALEGAGMCLMLASALHSIAVGNLLPARVKTVCVDITESVPVKLSNRGTLHAVGLVTDVGYFLERLEAELQVAGA
;
A
#
# COMPACT_ATOMS: atom_id res chain seq x y z
N MET A 1 -17.30 17.27 -23.44
CA MET A 1 -18.28 16.18 -23.60
C MET A 1 -17.54 14.85 -23.46
N VAL A 2 -18.08 13.96 -22.64
CA VAL A 2 -17.63 12.57 -22.46
C VAL A 2 -18.51 11.65 -23.30
N HIS A 3 -18.00 10.49 -23.71
CA HIS A 3 -18.74 9.52 -24.51
C HIS A 3 -18.44 8.08 -24.09
N GLU A 4 -19.43 7.20 -24.21
CA GLU A 4 -19.28 5.76 -23.99
C GLU A 4 -20.16 4.97 -24.97
N THR A 5 -19.65 3.85 -25.47
CA THR A 5 -20.39 2.98 -26.39
C THR A 5 -21.11 1.89 -25.60
N VAL A 6 -22.39 1.69 -25.86
CA VAL A 6 -23.20 0.63 -25.28
C VAL A 6 -23.78 -0.27 -26.37
N THR A 7 -23.91 -1.55 -26.08
CA THR A 7 -24.58 -2.56 -26.91
C THR A 7 -25.80 -3.13 -26.21
N MET A 8 -26.82 -3.48 -26.97
CA MET A 8 -28.01 -4.17 -26.49
C MET A 8 -28.51 -5.14 -27.55
N GLU A 9 -29.02 -6.29 -27.10
CA GLU A 9 -29.55 -7.34 -27.97
C GLU A 9 -30.85 -7.89 -27.37
N GLY A 10 -31.89 -8.04 -28.20
CA GLY A 10 -33.20 -8.54 -27.78
C GLY A 10 -34.34 -8.07 -28.70
N HIS A 11 -35.59 -8.17 -28.26
CA HIS A 11 -36.74 -7.64 -29.00
C HIS A 11 -36.86 -6.12 -28.81
N LEU A 12 -35.85 -5.38 -29.29
CA LEU A 12 -35.61 -3.97 -28.97
C LEU A 12 -36.73 -3.02 -29.45
N ILE A 13 -37.37 -3.35 -30.58
CA ILE A 13 -38.48 -2.59 -31.17
C ILE A 13 -39.81 -3.01 -30.53
N ASP A 14 -40.12 -4.31 -30.57
CA ASP A 14 -41.42 -4.84 -30.11
C ASP A 14 -41.66 -4.59 -28.62
N SER A 15 -40.59 -4.53 -27.82
CA SER A 15 -40.65 -4.28 -26.37
C SER A 15 -40.43 -2.81 -25.99
N ASP A 16 -40.40 -1.89 -26.96
CA ASP A 16 -40.20 -0.44 -26.79
C ASP A 16 -38.91 -0.06 -26.05
N ILE A 17 -37.91 -0.95 -26.04
CA ILE A 17 -36.66 -0.78 -25.26
C ILE A 17 -35.84 0.39 -25.83
N LEU A 18 -35.72 0.48 -27.16
CA LEU A 18 -34.95 1.56 -27.80
C LEU A 18 -35.52 2.94 -27.52
N ARG A 19 -36.83 3.09 -27.55
CA ARG A 19 -37.48 4.36 -27.23
C ARG A 19 -37.22 4.76 -25.78
N ARG A 20 -37.31 3.82 -24.84
CA ARG A 20 -37.02 4.05 -23.43
C ARG A 20 -35.57 4.46 -23.20
N VAL A 21 -34.65 3.81 -23.91
CA VAL A 21 -33.21 4.14 -23.93
C VAL A 21 -32.97 5.56 -24.42
N PHE A 22 -33.50 5.94 -25.58
CA PHE A 22 -33.31 7.26 -26.17
C PHE A 22 -33.93 8.37 -25.33
N ASN A 23 -35.15 8.18 -24.84
CA ASN A 23 -35.82 9.15 -23.98
C ASN A 23 -34.99 9.41 -22.72
N HIS A 24 -34.50 8.34 -22.08
CA HIS A 24 -33.73 8.50 -20.85
C HIS A 24 -32.41 9.26 -21.07
N VAL A 25 -31.68 8.96 -22.14
CA VAL A 25 -30.45 9.69 -22.49
C VAL A 25 -30.73 11.19 -22.65
N VAL A 26 -31.81 11.55 -23.33
CA VAL A 26 -32.19 12.97 -23.56
C VAL A 26 -32.70 13.63 -22.27
N GLU A 27 -33.49 12.93 -21.46
CA GLU A 27 -34.03 13.43 -20.17
C GLU A 27 -32.93 13.80 -19.18
N GLU A 28 -31.84 13.03 -19.12
CA GLU A 28 -30.68 13.32 -18.28
C GLU A 28 -29.73 14.37 -18.90
N GLY A 29 -30.06 14.93 -20.07
CA GLY A 29 -29.26 15.94 -20.76
C GLY A 29 -28.06 15.38 -21.54
N GLY A 30 -28.10 14.11 -21.91
CA GLY A 30 -27.15 13.46 -22.81
C GLY A 30 -27.60 13.48 -24.27
N GLY A 31 -26.68 13.12 -25.16
CA GLY A 31 -26.94 12.86 -26.59
C GLY A 31 -26.63 11.41 -26.93
N PHE A 32 -27.23 10.88 -27.99
CA PHE A 32 -26.90 9.56 -28.51
C PHE A 32 -26.71 9.57 -30.03
N GLU A 33 -25.90 8.65 -30.51
CA GLU A 33 -25.70 8.33 -31.92
C GLU A 33 -25.85 6.82 -32.11
N VAL A 34 -26.67 6.40 -33.07
CA VAL A 34 -26.84 4.98 -33.41
C VAL A 34 -25.72 4.58 -34.36
N LEU A 35 -24.74 3.83 -33.86
CA LEU A 35 -23.58 3.39 -34.63
C LEU A 35 -23.91 2.19 -35.51
N GLU A 36 -24.70 1.26 -35.00
CA GLU A 36 -25.12 0.06 -35.71
C GLU A 36 -26.51 -0.36 -35.25
N PHE A 37 -27.39 -0.68 -36.19
CA PHE A 37 -28.69 -1.27 -35.88
C PHE A 37 -29.02 -2.40 -36.85
N ARG A 38 -29.19 -3.61 -36.30
CA ARG A 38 -29.57 -4.81 -37.05
C ARG A 38 -30.94 -5.27 -36.56
N VAL A 39 -31.92 -5.20 -37.45
CA VAL A 39 -33.30 -5.63 -37.16
C VAL A 39 -33.43 -7.12 -37.40
N GLY A 40 -34.02 -7.85 -36.46
CA GLY A 40 -34.37 -9.26 -36.65
C GLY A 40 -35.34 -9.41 -37.82
N THR A 41 -35.10 -10.38 -38.71
CA THR A 41 -35.91 -10.52 -39.94
C THR A 41 -37.28 -11.18 -39.71
N THR A 42 -37.49 -11.71 -38.51
CA THR A 42 -38.74 -12.35 -38.07
C THR A 42 -39.04 -11.96 -36.62
N ASN A 43 -40.29 -12.11 -36.19
CA ASN A 43 -40.72 -11.84 -34.82
C ASN A 43 -40.05 -12.72 -33.74
N GLN A 44 -39.31 -13.76 -34.11
CA GLN A 44 -38.54 -14.60 -33.19
C GLN A 44 -37.04 -14.25 -33.16
N GLN A 45 -36.56 -13.45 -34.12
CA GLN A 45 -35.13 -13.07 -34.17
C GLN A 45 -34.89 -11.78 -33.36
N PRO A 46 -33.88 -11.75 -32.48
CA PRO A 46 -33.54 -10.53 -31.75
C PRO A 46 -32.97 -9.47 -32.69
N SER A 47 -33.18 -8.22 -32.31
CA SER A 47 -32.51 -7.05 -32.90
C SER A 47 -31.30 -6.68 -32.05
N PHE A 48 -30.28 -6.13 -32.69
CA PHE A 48 -29.05 -5.66 -32.07
C PHE A 48 -28.88 -4.16 -32.30
N ALA A 49 -28.51 -3.42 -31.26
CA ALA A 49 -28.19 -2.00 -31.37
C ALA A 49 -26.85 -1.69 -30.67
N ARG A 50 -26.05 -0.84 -31.32
CA ARG A 50 -24.83 -0.25 -30.78
C ARG A 50 -24.96 1.26 -30.81
N LEU A 51 -24.82 1.89 -29.65
CA LEU A 51 -25.09 3.31 -29.43
C LEU A 51 -23.85 3.99 -28.85
N SER A 52 -23.45 5.14 -29.39
CA SER A 52 -22.55 6.07 -28.72
C SER A 52 -23.38 7.02 -27.88
N VAL A 53 -23.17 7.04 -26.56
CA VAL A 53 -23.88 7.92 -25.62
C VAL A 53 -22.90 8.99 -25.16
N SER A 54 -23.31 10.25 -25.21
CA SER A 54 -22.50 11.40 -24.83
C SER A 54 -23.17 12.26 -23.77
N ALA A 55 -22.37 12.91 -22.92
CA ALA A 55 -22.87 13.81 -21.88
C ALA A 55 -21.91 15.00 -21.66
N PRO A 56 -22.39 16.12 -21.11
CA PRO A 56 -21.54 17.28 -20.82
C PRO A 56 -20.57 17.04 -19.65
N ALA A 57 -20.90 16.15 -18.70
CA ALA A 57 -20.09 15.81 -17.53
C ALA A 57 -20.08 14.29 -17.20
N PRO A 58 -19.03 13.75 -16.56
CA PRO A 58 -18.91 12.33 -16.20
C PRO A 58 -20.04 11.81 -15.31
N GLU A 59 -20.47 12.60 -14.32
CA GLU A 59 -21.50 12.18 -13.35
C GLU A 59 -22.87 12.01 -14.00
N ILE A 60 -23.12 12.73 -15.09
CA ILE A 60 -24.34 12.61 -15.91
C ILE A 60 -24.25 11.35 -16.76
N LEU A 61 -23.09 11.08 -17.35
CA LEU A 61 -22.85 9.86 -18.13
C LEU A 61 -23.05 8.60 -17.27
N ASP A 62 -22.52 8.58 -16.04
CA ASP A 62 -22.67 7.45 -15.13
C ASP A 62 -24.14 7.14 -14.80
N ARG A 63 -24.96 8.17 -14.54
CA ARG A 63 -26.41 8.00 -14.29
C ARG A 63 -27.14 7.42 -15.50
N ILE A 64 -26.83 7.96 -16.69
CA ILE A 64 -27.39 7.47 -17.94
C ILE A 64 -27.02 5.99 -18.15
N LEU A 65 -25.75 5.64 -17.98
CA LEU A 65 -25.26 4.27 -18.16
C LEU A 65 -25.85 3.29 -17.15
N GLU A 66 -26.03 3.69 -15.89
CA GLU A 66 -26.65 2.86 -14.86
C GLU A 66 -28.09 2.49 -15.25
N ARG A 67 -28.88 3.46 -15.72
CA ARG A 67 -30.25 3.20 -16.17
C ARG A 67 -30.31 2.39 -17.46
N LEU A 68 -29.40 2.63 -18.40
CA LEU A 68 -29.29 1.85 -19.63
C LEU A 68 -28.97 0.37 -19.32
N ASN A 69 -28.17 0.10 -18.29
CA ASN A 69 -27.89 -1.25 -17.81
C ASN A 69 -29.17 -1.98 -17.35
N TYR A 70 -30.07 -1.32 -16.63
CA TYR A 70 -31.38 -1.88 -16.27
C TYR A 70 -32.28 -2.19 -17.47
N LEU A 71 -32.04 -1.54 -18.62
CA LEU A 71 -32.75 -1.76 -19.88
C LEU A 71 -32.08 -2.81 -20.77
N GLY A 72 -31.04 -3.48 -20.28
CA GLY A 72 -30.30 -4.51 -21.01
C GLY A 72 -29.17 -3.99 -21.88
N ALA A 73 -28.77 -2.71 -21.73
CA ALA A 73 -27.59 -2.18 -22.39
C ALA A 73 -26.32 -2.53 -21.60
N SER A 74 -25.36 -3.18 -22.23
CA SER A 74 -24.03 -3.34 -21.68
C SER A 74 -23.09 -2.33 -22.33
N ALA A 75 -22.30 -1.60 -21.54
CA ALA A 75 -21.18 -0.86 -22.11
C ALA A 75 -20.28 -1.81 -22.92
N GLU A 76 -20.01 -1.46 -24.17
CA GLU A 76 -19.06 -2.16 -25.04
C GLU A 76 -17.66 -1.76 -24.57
N VAL A 77 -17.25 -2.26 -23.40
CA VAL A 77 -15.91 -1.94 -22.89
C VAL A 77 -14.90 -2.72 -23.71
N ALA A 78 -14.21 -2.07 -24.63
CA ALA A 78 -13.12 -2.70 -25.37
C ALA A 78 -12.07 -3.26 -24.40
N ASP A 79 -11.37 -4.31 -24.84
CA ASP A 79 -10.21 -4.81 -24.10
C ASP A 79 -9.14 -3.72 -24.01
N ALA A 80 -8.33 -3.80 -22.95
CA ALA A 80 -7.20 -2.92 -22.75
C ALA A 80 -6.22 -3.05 -23.93
N ARG A 81 -5.72 -1.92 -24.40
CA ARG A 81 -4.69 -1.88 -25.44
C ARG A 81 -3.31 -2.03 -24.80
N PHE A 82 -2.43 -2.76 -25.47
CA PHE A 82 -1.06 -2.96 -25.03
C PHE A 82 -0.08 -2.61 -26.15
N ALA A 83 1.06 -2.05 -25.77
CA ALA A 83 2.20 -1.86 -26.66
C ALA A 83 3.47 -2.41 -26.01
N PRO A 84 4.44 -2.89 -26.79
CA PRO A 84 5.69 -3.40 -26.25
C PRO A 84 6.51 -2.28 -25.61
N ALA A 85 7.15 -2.56 -24.47
CA ALA A 85 8.20 -1.71 -23.92
C ALA A 85 9.36 -1.56 -24.91
N GLU A 86 9.83 -0.32 -25.12
CA GLU A 86 10.84 0.01 -26.14
C GLU A 86 12.23 -0.54 -25.78
N ALA A 87 12.55 -0.50 -24.49
CA ALA A 87 13.74 -1.05 -23.88
C ALA A 87 13.49 -1.39 -22.41
N ASP A 88 14.49 -1.97 -21.73
CA ASP A 88 14.43 -2.15 -20.28
C ASP A 88 14.22 -0.79 -19.59
N GLY A 89 13.12 -0.66 -18.85
CA GLY A 89 12.75 0.57 -18.16
C GLY A 89 12.13 1.69 -19.01
N ILE A 90 11.96 1.48 -20.33
CA ILE A 90 11.39 2.48 -21.26
C ILE A 90 10.00 2.01 -21.70
N LEU A 91 8.98 2.74 -21.26
CA LEU A 91 7.58 2.47 -21.52
C LEU A 91 7.10 3.21 -22.77
N PRO A 92 6.09 2.72 -23.50
CA PRO A 92 5.49 3.44 -24.62
C PRO A 92 4.87 4.77 -24.14
N ASP A 93 4.89 5.80 -24.98
CA ASP A 93 4.44 7.17 -24.64
C ASP A 93 3.07 7.24 -23.93
N ASP A 94 2.08 6.49 -24.40
CA ASP A 94 0.71 6.51 -23.88
C ASP A 94 0.45 5.50 -22.75
N PHE A 95 1.48 5.05 -22.03
CA PHE A 95 1.29 4.05 -20.96
C PHE A 95 0.34 4.53 -19.85
N TYR A 96 -0.43 3.59 -19.30
CA TYR A 96 -1.24 3.82 -18.12
C TYR A 96 -0.37 3.77 -16.86
N SER A 97 -0.34 4.88 -16.11
CA SER A 97 0.30 4.94 -14.79
C SER A 97 -0.71 4.58 -13.70
N THR A 98 -0.38 3.60 -12.87
CA THR A 98 -1.29 3.06 -11.86
C THR A 98 -1.48 4.00 -10.67
N THR A 99 -2.67 3.97 -10.08
CA THR A 99 -2.92 4.51 -8.74
C THR A 99 -2.62 3.45 -7.67
N ASN A 100 -2.82 3.75 -6.39
CA ASN A 100 -2.79 2.76 -5.32
C ASN A 100 -4.13 2.01 -5.14
N PHE A 101 -5.15 2.28 -5.94
CA PHE A 101 -6.45 1.61 -5.88
C PHE A 101 -6.42 0.27 -6.63
N ASP A 102 -7.24 -0.69 -6.20
CA ASP A 102 -7.37 -1.98 -6.87
C ASP A 102 -7.73 -1.76 -8.35
N THR A 103 -6.86 -2.17 -9.26
CA THR A 103 -7.04 -1.97 -10.70
C THR A 103 -7.49 -3.28 -11.36
N PHE A 104 -8.47 -3.19 -12.24
CA PHE A 104 -8.98 -4.29 -13.05
C PHE A 104 -8.71 -3.98 -14.52
N VAL A 105 -8.33 -5.00 -15.28
CA VAL A 105 -7.97 -4.90 -16.69
C VAL A 105 -8.78 -5.90 -17.48
N ARG A 106 -9.42 -5.45 -18.55
CA ARG A 106 -10.18 -6.29 -19.46
C ARG A 106 -9.23 -6.87 -20.51
N VAL A 107 -9.07 -8.18 -20.51
CA VAL A 107 -8.19 -8.92 -21.43
C VAL A 107 -8.97 -10.13 -21.93
N ASP A 108 -9.03 -10.29 -23.26
CA ASP A 108 -9.81 -11.32 -23.95
C ASP A 108 -11.29 -11.35 -23.50
N GLY A 109 -11.90 -10.18 -23.42
CA GLY A 109 -13.28 -9.98 -23.00
C GLY A 109 -13.54 -10.14 -21.49
N LYS A 110 -12.53 -10.49 -20.67
CA LYS A 110 -12.68 -10.78 -19.24
C LYS A 110 -11.96 -9.77 -18.36
N TRP A 111 -12.63 -9.32 -17.30
CA TRP A 111 -12.01 -8.50 -16.27
C TRP A 111 -11.12 -9.34 -15.36
N GLN A 112 -9.85 -8.95 -15.27
CA GLN A 112 -8.85 -9.57 -14.43
C GLN A 112 -8.32 -8.55 -13.43
N ALA A 113 -8.16 -8.92 -12.16
CA ALA A 113 -7.55 -8.05 -11.16
C ALA A 113 -6.03 -7.96 -11.38
N ALA A 114 -5.48 -6.75 -11.34
CA ALA A 114 -4.05 -6.55 -11.41
C ALA A 114 -3.36 -7.04 -10.14
N ALA A 115 -2.35 -7.88 -10.30
CA ALA A 115 -1.48 -8.31 -9.18
C ALA A 115 -0.51 -7.20 -8.75
N ASP A 116 0.00 -7.28 -7.53
CA ASP A 116 0.99 -6.36 -6.93
C ASP A 116 0.62 -4.87 -7.00
N GLN A 117 -0.67 -4.56 -6.77
CA GLN A 117 -1.18 -3.20 -6.84
C GLN A 117 -0.36 -2.23 -6.00
N LYS A 118 0.12 -1.16 -6.65
CA LYS A 118 0.84 -0.03 -6.06
C LYS A 118 0.82 1.14 -7.06
N MET A 119 0.97 2.36 -6.55
CA MET A 119 1.01 3.57 -7.39
C MET A 119 2.30 3.67 -8.22
N ASP A 120 2.31 4.63 -9.15
CA ASP A 120 3.48 5.02 -9.95
C ASP A 120 4.18 3.79 -10.56
N SER A 121 3.39 2.94 -11.20
CA SER A 121 3.84 1.70 -11.83
C SER A 121 3.22 1.55 -13.21
N ALA A 122 3.89 0.79 -14.06
CA ALA A 122 3.34 0.32 -15.31
C ALA A 122 2.42 -0.88 -15.06
N LEU A 123 1.40 -1.05 -15.88
CA LEU A 123 0.55 -2.23 -15.88
C LEU A 123 0.98 -3.15 -17.04
N VAL A 124 1.51 -4.34 -16.72
CA VAL A 124 2.12 -5.26 -17.70
C VAL A 124 1.38 -6.60 -17.69
N LEU A 125 1.21 -7.26 -18.84
CA LEU A 125 0.81 -8.67 -18.86
C LEU A 125 2.02 -9.56 -18.60
N ARG A 126 2.07 -10.18 -17.42
CA ARG A 126 3.16 -11.06 -16.98
C ARG A 126 2.61 -12.29 -16.27
N GLY A 127 3.05 -13.48 -16.66
CA GLY A 127 2.61 -14.73 -16.02
C GLY A 127 1.13 -15.05 -16.23
N GLY A 128 0.58 -14.68 -17.40
CA GLY A 128 -0.81 -14.98 -17.77
C GLY A 128 -1.86 -13.98 -17.29
N GLY A 129 -1.47 -12.87 -16.67
CA GLY A 129 -2.41 -11.83 -16.24
C GLY A 129 -1.76 -10.45 -16.02
N PRO A 130 -2.58 -9.42 -15.75
CA PRO A 130 -2.11 -8.07 -15.49
C PRO A 130 -1.38 -7.96 -14.14
N ARG A 131 -0.25 -7.25 -14.11
CA ARG A 131 0.55 -7.00 -12.90
C ARG A 131 1.08 -5.57 -12.90
N CYS A 132 1.05 -4.91 -11.76
CA CYS A 132 1.69 -3.60 -11.58
C CYS A 132 3.21 -3.80 -11.38
N VAL A 133 4.04 -3.17 -12.21
CA VAL A 133 5.51 -3.32 -12.20
C VAL A 133 6.15 -1.93 -12.17
N LYS A 134 7.14 -1.73 -11.29
CA LYS A 134 7.86 -0.44 -11.26
C LYS A 134 8.59 -0.24 -12.58
N GLN A 135 8.58 0.99 -13.10
CA GLN A 135 9.09 1.30 -14.44
C GLN A 135 10.46 0.68 -14.71
N GLY A 136 11.44 0.87 -13.82
CA GLY A 136 12.79 0.30 -13.99
C GLY A 136 12.89 -1.23 -13.95
N GLN A 137 11.80 -1.95 -13.68
CA GLN A 137 11.72 -3.41 -13.66
C GLN A 137 10.96 -3.99 -14.87
N VAL A 138 10.45 -3.14 -15.77
CA VAL A 138 9.85 -3.54 -17.04
C VAL A 138 10.96 -3.91 -18.02
N LYS A 139 10.80 -5.05 -18.71
CA LYS A 139 11.73 -5.58 -19.69
C LYS A 139 11.32 -5.23 -21.11
N LYS A 140 12.32 -5.05 -21.98
CA LYS A 140 12.08 -4.80 -23.41
C LYS A 140 11.10 -5.81 -24.00
N GLY A 141 10.13 -5.32 -24.76
CA GLY A 141 9.12 -6.13 -25.43
C GLY A 141 7.97 -6.60 -24.54
N GLU A 142 7.99 -6.34 -23.24
CA GLU A 142 6.84 -6.66 -22.39
C GLU A 142 5.60 -5.84 -22.81
N PRO A 143 4.41 -6.45 -22.87
CA PRO A 143 3.17 -5.75 -23.21
C PRO A 143 2.74 -4.83 -22.06
N VAL A 144 2.92 -3.52 -22.25
CA VAL A 144 2.53 -2.47 -21.31
C VAL A 144 1.16 -1.92 -21.71
N ALA A 145 0.24 -1.83 -20.75
CA ALA A 145 -1.09 -1.29 -20.97
C ALA A 145 -1.02 0.21 -21.29
N LEU A 146 -1.72 0.62 -22.34
CA LEU A 146 -1.90 2.01 -22.72
C LEU A 146 -3.12 2.61 -22.02
N ARG A 147 -3.17 3.94 -21.93
CA ARG A 147 -4.36 4.67 -21.51
C ARG A 147 -5.50 4.38 -22.48
N GLY A 148 -6.70 4.19 -21.96
CA GLY A 148 -7.88 3.94 -22.78
C GLY A 148 -8.91 3.02 -22.12
N PRO A 149 -9.85 2.49 -22.91
CA PRO A 149 -10.87 1.56 -22.42
C PRO A 149 -10.25 0.26 -21.89
N GLY A 150 -11.00 -0.48 -21.07
CA GLY A 150 -10.57 -1.77 -20.53
C GLY A 150 -9.67 -1.68 -19.29
N ILE A 151 -9.51 -0.51 -18.68
CA ILE A 151 -8.83 -0.34 -17.39
C ILE A 151 -9.76 0.37 -16.41
N ARG A 152 -9.95 -0.20 -15.21
CA ARG A 152 -10.80 0.36 -14.15
C ARG A 152 -10.09 0.31 -12.81
N ALA A 153 -9.83 1.46 -12.22
CA ALA A 153 -9.42 1.56 -10.81
C ALA A 153 -10.67 1.62 -9.92
N ARG A 154 -10.69 0.82 -8.84
CA ARG A 154 -11.76 0.80 -7.84
C ARG A 154 -11.28 1.49 -6.57
N PRO A 155 -11.70 2.75 -6.31
CA PRO A 155 -11.44 3.39 -5.04
C PRO A 155 -11.96 2.53 -3.89
N PRO A 156 -11.28 2.52 -2.72
CA PRO A 156 -11.79 1.82 -1.56
C PRO A 156 -13.15 2.40 -1.15
N GLU A 157 -14.09 1.53 -0.79
CA GLU A 157 -15.37 1.96 -0.23
C GLU A 157 -15.11 2.74 1.06
N ARG A 158 -15.68 3.95 1.17
CA ARG A 158 -15.67 4.69 2.43
C ARG A 158 -16.51 3.88 3.42
N SER A 159 -15.83 3.29 4.41
CA SER A 159 -16.53 2.62 5.50
C SER A 159 -17.51 3.60 6.14
N ARG A 160 -18.78 3.18 6.24
CA ARG A 160 -19.82 3.92 6.96
C ARG A 160 -19.71 3.72 8.48
N ASP A 161 -18.78 2.88 8.94
CA ASP A 161 -18.50 2.71 10.36
C ASP A 161 -17.68 3.89 10.88
N PHE A 162 -18.08 4.39 12.07
CA PHE A 162 -17.39 5.38 12.88
C PHE A 162 -16.05 4.84 13.46
N SER A 163 -15.16 4.35 12.60
CA SER A 163 -13.81 3.90 12.95
C SER A 163 -12.80 5.04 12.80
N VAL A 164 -11.65 4.94 13.48
CA VAL A 164 -10.56 5.94 13.42
C VAL A 164 -10.11 6.21 11.97
N PHE A 165 -10.17 5.20 11.10
CA PHE A 165 -9.84 5.31 9.68
C PHE A 165 -10.91 6.04 8.84
N GLY A 166 -12.16 6.14 9.33
CA GLY A 166 -13.23 6.88 8.67
C GLY A 166 -13.31 8.36 9.08
N PHE A 167 -12.90 8.70 10.31
CA PHE A 167 -12.99 10.07 10.85
C PHE A 167 -11.72 10.91 10.62
N MET A 168 -10.54 10.29 10.62
CA MET A 168 -9.24 11.00 10.66
C MET A 168 -8.45 10.98 9.36
N SER A 169 -9.07 10.62 8.23
CA SER A 169 -8.36 10.53 6.95
C SER A 169 -7.90 11.89 6.40
N ASN A 170 -8.38 13.02 6.94
CA ASN A 170 -8.20 14.32 6.28
C ASN A 170 -7.43 15.39 7.07
N ASP A 171 -7.28 15.29 8.41
CA ASP A 171 -6.58 16.31 9.19
C ASP A 171 -5.49 15.68 10.07
N VAL A 172 -4.23 15.79 9.60
CA VAL A 172 -3.06 15.56 10.46
C VAL A 172 -2.98 16.73 11.42
N SER A 173 -3.14 16.48 12.71
CA SER A 173 -3.00 17.50 13.75
C SER A 173 -2.33 16.91 14.98
N ALA A 174 -1.43 17.70 15.59
CA ALA A 174 -0.83 17.38 16.88
C ALA A 174 -1.83 17.47 18.05
N GLU A 175 -2.92 18.21 17.85
CA GLU A 175 -3.95 18.53 18.85
C GLU A 175 -5.14 17.55 18.81
N THR A 176 -4.87 16.29 18.47
CA THR A 176 -5.87 15.22 18.55
C THR A 176 -5.81 14.46 19.86
N ASN A 177 -6.91 13.81 20.24
CA ASN A 177 -6.95 12.90 21.39
C ASN A 177 -6.21 11.59 21.05
N LYS A 178 -4.92 11.55 21.39
CA LYS A 178 -4.00 10.46 21.09
C LYS A 178 -4.49 9.11 21.62
N GLY A 179 -5.13 9.08 22.79
CA GLY A 179 -5.65 7.85 23.39
C GLY A 179 -6.70 7.15 22.52
N ILE A 180 -7.60 7.91 21.90
CA ILE A 180 -8.64 7.37 21.00
C ILE A 180 -7.99 6.75 19.74
N VAL A 181 -6.99 7.42 19.18
CA VAL A 181 -6.26 6.95 17.98
C VAL A 181 -5.48 5.67 18.28
N ILE A 182 -4.78 5.62 19.42
CA ILE A 182 -3.99 4.46 19.85
C ILE A 182 -4.90 3.26 20.12
N ALA A 183 -5.99 3.45 20.87
CA ALA A 183 -6.96 2.38 21.13
C ALA A 183 -7.64 1.90 19.83
N GLY A 184 -7.92 2.80 18.89
CA GLY A 184 -8.40 2.44 17.55
C GLY A 184 -7.38 1.63 16.76
N THR A 185 -6.11 2.00 16.83
CA THR A 185 -5.00 1.27 16.21
C THR A 185 -4.90 -0.15 16.76
N ALA A 186 -4.97 -0.32 18.10
CA ALA A 186 -4.98 -1.63 18.74
C ALA A 186 -6.14 -2.52 18.26
N ARG A 187 -7.36 -1.95 18.19
CA ARG A 187 -8.54 -2.67 17.67
C ARG A 187 -8.36 -3.12 16.22
N GLU A 188 -7.79 -2.25 15.37
CA GLU A 188 -7.56 -2.59 13.97
C GLU A 188 -6.43 -3.61 13.78
N MET A 189 -5.40 -3.60 14.62
CA MET A 189 -4.40 -4.67 14.67
C MET A 189 -5.05 -6.01 15.03
N ALA A 190 -5.90 -6.05 16.06
CA ALA A 190 -6.64 -7.26 16.46
C ALA A 190 -7.56 -7.77 15.34
N LYS A 191 -8.29 -6.88 14.65
CA LYS A 191 -9.12 -7.26 13.48
C LYS A 191 -8.27 -7.80 12.33
N THR A 192 -7.15 -7.15 12.02
CA THR A 192 -6.26 -7.56 10.93
C THR A 192 -5.70 -8.96 11.17
N ARG A 193 -5.25 -9.22 12.41
CA ARG A 193 -4.77 -10.55 12.83
C ARG A 193 -5.88 -11.60 12.75
N LYS A 194 -7.11 -11.30 13.21
CA LYS A 194 -8.27 -12.19 13.09
C LYS A 194 -8.63 -12.53 11.64
N ALA A 195 -8.43 -11.58 10.72
CA ALA A 195 -8.62 -11.77 9.28
C ALA A 195 -7.44 -12.48 8.57
N GLY A 196 -6.38 -12.86 9.31
CA GLY A 196 -5.20 -13.50 8.75
C GLY A 196 -4.28 -12.57 7.94
N GLY A 197 -4.48 -11.26 8.02
CA GLY A 197 -3.61 -10.27 7.37
C GLY A 197 -2.32 -10.04 8.17
N LYS A 198 -1.22 -9.78 7.47
CA LYS A 198 0.07 -9.48 8.11
C LYS A 198 0.10 -8.05 8.64
N ILE A 199 0.73 -7.86 9.80
CA ILE A 199 1.05 -6.54 10.36
C ILE A 199 2.52 -6.26 10.09
N VAL A 200 2.77 -5.22 9.29
CA VAL A 200 4.11 -4.76 8.91
C VAL A 200 4.49 -3.57 9.78
N VAL A 201 5.72 -3.55 10.28
CA VAL A 201 6.30 -2.41 10.99
C VAL A 201 7.43 -1.80 10.16
N VAL A 202 7.38 -0.49 9.96
CA VAL A 202 8.45 0.31 9.41
C VAL A 202 9.07 1.11 10.54
N ALA A 203 10.25 0.71 11.03
CA ALA A 203 10.86 1.31 12.22
C ALA A 203 12.06 2.19 11.88
N GLY A 204 12.19 3.33 12.55
CA GLY A 204 13.37 4.21 12.52
C GLY A 204 14.14 4.19 13.84
N PRO A 205 15.40 4.66 13.87
CA PRO A 205 16.26 4.57 15.05
C PRO A 205 15.72 5.34 16.27
N ALA A 206 14.87 6.35 16.05
CA ALA A 206 14.19 7.08 17.12
C ALA A 206 13.35 6.19 18.04
N VAL A 207 12.87 5.03 17.56
CA VAL A 207 12.19 4.02 18.40
C VAL A 207 13.10 3.51 19.52
N VAL A 208 14.39 3.33 19.26
CA VAL A 208 15.37 2.90 20.27
C VAL A 208 15.73 4.07 21.17
N HIS A 209 15.95 5.26 20.60
CA HIS A 209 16.36 6.43 21.35
C HIS A 209 15.29 6.92 22.34
N SER A 210 14.01 6.73 22.04
CA SER A 210 12.90 7.04 22.94
C SER A 210 12.56 5.92 23.93
N GLY A 211 13.22 4.76 23.85
CA GLY A 211 12.93 3.59 24.68
C GLY A 211 11.75 2.73 24.22
N GLY A 212 11.09 3.09 23.12
CA GLY A 212 9.96 2.35 22.55
C GLY A 212 10.31 0.94 22.03
N ASP A 213 11.60 0.66 21.79
CA ASP A 213 12.10 -0.65 21.40
C ASP A 213 11.69 -1.77 22.37
N ALA A 214 11.59 -1.47 23.67
CA ALA A 214 11.17 -2.45 24.67
C ALA A 214 9.73 -2.91 24.42
N ALA A 215 8.79 -1.99 24.19
CA ALA A 215 7.41 -2.31 23.86
C ALA A 215 7.32 -3.01 22.49
N LEU A 216 8.04 -2.51 21.47
CA LEU A 216 8.06 -3.14 20.15
C LEU A 216 8.59 -4.58 20.19
N ALA A 217 9.64 -4.87 20.97
CA ALA A 217 10.17 -6.21 21.16
C ALA A 217 9.12 -7.16 21.77
N ARG A 218 8.31 -6.69 22.72
CA ARG A 218 7.19 -7.45 23.30
C ARG A 218 6.10 -7.72 22.27
N LEU A 219 5.71 -6.72 21.47
CA LEU A 219 4.77 -6.88 20.37
C LEU A 219 5.25 -7.92 19.34
N VAL A 220 6.54 -7.93 19.01
CA VAL A 220 7.14 -8.97 18.15
C VAL A 220 7.01 -10.34 18.81
N ARG A 221 7.42 -10.48 20.07
CA ARG A 221 7.39 -11.75 20.82
C ARG A 221 5.98 -12.34 20.94
N GLU A 222 4.99 -11.51 21.25
CA GLU A 222 3.57 -11.89 21.39
C GLU A 222 2.86 -12.13 20.06
N GLY A 223 3.51 -11.73 18.97
CA GLY A 223 3.06 -12.02 17.63
C GLY A 223 2.07 -11.07 17.03
N TRP A 224 2.19 -9.81 17.42
CA TRP A 224 1.51 -8.69 16.79
C TRP A 224 2.22 -8.17 15.54
N VAL A 225 3.46 -8.57 15.29
CA VAL A 225 4.27 -8.12 14.17
C VAL A 225 4.75 -9.32 13.36
N ASP A 226 4.55 -9.27 12.04
CA ASP A 226 4.90 -10.35 11.11
C ASP A 226 6.11 -10.00 10.23
N VAL A 227 6.34 -8.70 9.99
CA VAL A 227 7.42 -8.20 9.12
C VAL A 227 7.96 -6.89 9.67
N ILE A 228 9.28 -6.71 9.63
CA ILE A 228 9.95 -5.44 9.94
C ILE A 228 10.72 -4.95 8.70
N LEU A 229 10.44 -3.72 8.28
CA LEU A 229 11.16 -3.01 7.22
C LEU A 229 11.90 -1.83 7.85
N THR A 230 13.22 -1.78 7.72
CA THR A 230 14.02 -0.74 8.40
C THR A 230 15.38 -0.55 7.71
N GLY A 231 16.24 0.29 8.29
CA GLY A 231 17.59 0.55 7.82
C GLY A 231 18.66 0.13 8.82
N ASN A 232 19.92 0.31 8.44
CA ASN A 232 21.09 -0.07 9.25
C ASN A 232 21.07 0.56 10.66
N ALA A 233 20.67 1.85 10.76
CA ALA A 233 20.73 2.60 12.02
C ALA A 233 19.84 2.01 13.12
N PHE A 234 18.59 1.64 12.81
CA PHE A 234 17.68 1.07 13.81
C PHE A 234 18.22 -0.27 14.33
N ALA A 235 18.59 -1.18 13.41
CA ALA A 235 19.12 -2.49 13.79
C ALA A 235 20.43 -2.34 14.60
N THR A 236 21.31 -1.43 14.19
CA THR A 236 22.56 -1.15 14.89
C THR A 236 22.31 -0.65 16.31
N HIS A 237 21.41 0.31 16.51
CA HIS A 237 21.15 0.87 17.84
C HIS A 237 20.41 -0.11 18.76
N ASP A 238 19.52 -0.95 18.23
CA ASP A 238 18.89 -2.03 18.99
C ASP A 238 19.95 -3.04 19.49
N LEU A 239 20.89 -3.43 18.61
CA LEU A 239 21.99 -4.33 18.95
C LEU A 239 23.02 -3.67 19.88
N GLU A 240 23.33 -2.39 19.69
CA GLU A 240 24.16 -1.59 20.61
C GLU A 240 23.57 -1.62 22.02
N LYS A 241 22.25 -1.40 22.14
CA LYS A 241 21.55 -1.45 23.43
C LYS A 241 21.57 -2.84 24.03
N SER A 242 21.45 -3.89 23.22
CA SER A 242 21.55 -5.28 23.67
C SER A 242 22.93 -5.60 24.26
N ILE A 243 24.00 -5.23 23.53
CA ILE A 243 25.39 -5.63 23.81
C ILE A 243 26.05 -4.71 24.84
N LEU A 244 25.87 -3.40 24.70
CA LEU A 244 26.61 -2.35 25.43
C LEU A 244 25.72 -1.53 26.37
N LYS A 245 24.40 -1.77 26.38
CA LYS A 245 23.40 -1.06 27.22
C LYS A 245 23.32 0.45 26.94
N THR A 246 23.80 0.90 25.78
CA THR A 246 23.74 2.29 25.31
C THR A 246 23.02 2.40 23.97
N SER A 247 22.57 3.61 23.64
CA SER A 247 22.18 3.99 22.28
C SER A 247 22.81 5.35 21.98
N LEU A 248 23.63 5.44 20.93
CA LEU A 248 24.46 6.63 20.65
C LEU A 248 25.33 7.05 21.85
N GLY A 249 25.77 6.09 22.66
CA GLY A 249 26.57 6.38 23.85
C GLY A 249 25.79 6.95 25.04
N VAL A 250 24.46 7.03 24.97
CA VAL A 250 23.60 7.38 26.10
C VAL A 250 23.14 6.10 26.80
N CYS A 251 23.44 5.99 28.09
CA CYS A 251 23.00 4.87 28.92
C CYS A 251 21.48 4.90 29.03
N GLN A 252 20.84 3.81 28.62
CA GLN A 252 19.37 3.74 28.53
C GLN A 252 18.70 3.57 29.91
N MET A 253 19.46 3.21 30.95
CA MET A 253 18.96 3.13 32.32
C MET A 253 19.00 4.48 33.04
N SER A 254 19.98 5.35 32.72
CA SER A 254 20.22 6.60 33.46
C SER A 254 19.96 7.87 32.64
N GLY A 255 19.81 7.75 31.32
CA GLY A 255 19.69 8.88 30.40
C GLY A 255 20.98 9.71 30.24
N ARG A 256 22.09 9.27 30.83
CA ARG A 256 23.37 10.01 30.83
C ARG A 256 24.29 9.54 29.71
N ALA A 257 24.99 10.48 29.10
CA ALA A 257 26.09 10.16 28.19
C ALA A 257 27.19 9.38 28.92
N VAL A 258 27.70 8.34 28.27
CA VAL A 258 28.84 7.54 28.71
C VAL A 258 30.09 8.08 28.02
N GLU A 259 31.19 8.20 28.77
CA GLU A 259 32.47 8.63 28.22
C GLU A 259 32.91 7.69 27.07
N GLY A 260 33.24 8.28 25.91
CA GLY A 260 33.58 7.51 24.70
C GLY A 260 32.42 6.81 24.00
N GLY A 261 31.18 6.97 24.49
CA GLY A 261 30.01 6.22 24.03
C GLY A 261 29.62 6.46 22.58
N SER A 262 30.08 7.55 21.95
CA SER A 262 29.86 7.80 20.52
C SER A 262 30.43 6.69 19.63
N ARG A 263 31.38 5.88 20.13
CA ARG A 263 31.98 4.75 19.40
C ARG A 263 31.22 3.43 19.56
N ASN A 264 30.24 3.36 20.47
CA ASN A 264 29.59 2.11 20.86
C ASN A 264 28.84 1.45 19.69
N HIS A 265 28.16 2.24 18.86
CA HIS A 265 27.49 1.72 17.67
C HIS A 265 28.46 1.06 16.68
N LEU A 266 29.67 1.62 16.48
CA LEU A 266 30.72 1.01 15.65
C LEU A 266 31.24 -0.30 16.24
N TYR A 267 31.38 -0.39 17.57
CA TYR A 267 31.75 -1.64 18.23
C TYR A 267 30.66 -2.70 18.08
N ALA A 268 29.39 -2.32 18.20
CA ALA A 268 28.25 -3.22 17.99
C ALA A 268 28.25 -3.77 16.55
N ILE A 269 28.42 -2.91 15.54
CA ILE A 269 28.54 -3.32 14.13
C ILE A 269 29.69 -4.33 13.97
N ASN A 270 30.87 -4.00 14.48
CA ASN A 270 32.05 -4.86 14.35
C ASN A 270 31.85 -6.23 15.03
N ALA A 271 31.23 -6.25 16.21
CA ALA A 271 30.94 -7.49 16.94
C ALA A 271 29.94 -8.38 16.19
N VAL A 272 28.84 -7.79 15.69
CA VAL A 272 27.82 -8.52 14.93
C VAL A 272 28.38 -9.02 13.59
N ASN A 273 29.14 -8.20 12.87
CA ASN A 273 29.77 -8.60 11.62
C ASN A 273 30.82 -9.72 11.82
N ARG A 274 31.54 -9.70 12.96
CA ARG A 274 32.46 -10.79 13.35
C ARG A 274 31.72 -12.08 13.65
N ALA A 275 30.54 -12.01 14.28
CA ALA A 275 29.69 -13.17 14.50
C ALA A 275 29.11 -13.75 13.20
N GLY A 276 29.09 -12.98 12.11
CA GLY A 276 28.59 -13.41 10.80
C GLY A 276 27.24 -12.79 10.40
N GLY A 277 26.74 -11.82 11.17
CA GLY A 277 25.45 -11.16 10.94
C GLY A 277 24.53 -11.29 12.15
N ILE A 278 23.33 -10.70 12.06
CA ILE A 278 22.40 -10.55 13.18
C ILE A 278 21.95 -11.91 13.71
N ARG A 279 21.56 -12.83 12.82
CA ARG A 279 21.11 -14.17 13.23
C ARG A 279 22.18 -14.91 14.05
N ALA A 280 23.42 -14.92 13.55
CA ALA A 280 24.53 -15.59 14.23
C ALA A 280 24.91 -14.91 15.56
N ALA A 281 24.81 -13.57 15.63
CA ALA A 281 24.98 -12.83 16.89
C ALA A 281 23.93 -13.21 17.95
N VAL A 282 22.69 -13.47 17.54
CA VAL A 282 21.63 -13.94 18.45
C VAL A 282 21.85 -15.39 18.87
N GLU A 283 22.14 -16.28 17.91
CA GLU A 283 22.34 -17.71 18.17
C GLU A 283 23.58 -17.99 19.03
N SER A 284 24.63 -17.17 18.93
CA SER A 284 25.83 -17.27 19.78
C SER A 284 25.66 -16.67 21.19
N GLY A 285 24.54 -15.98 21.47
CA GLY A 285 24.32 -15.28 22.74
C GLY A 285 25.03 -13.93 22.87
N LEU A 286 25.60 -13.39 21.78
CA LEU A 286 26.17 -12.03 21.77
C LEU A 286 25.07 -10.97 21.95
N ALA A 287 23.96 -11.11 21.23
CA ALA A 287 22.76 -10.29 21.40
C ALA A 287 21.68 -11.12 22.12
N THR A 288 21.25 -10.68 23.30
CA THR A 288 20.38 -11.45 24.20
C THR A 288 19.00 -10.84 24.44
N SER A 289 18.77 -9.64 23.91
CA SER A 289 17.51 -8.89 24.01
C SER A 289 17.37 -7.90 22.85
N GLY A 290 16.20 -7.27 22.72
CA GLY A 290 15.91 -6.24 21.72
C GLY A 290 15.00 -6.73 20.60
N VAL A 291 14.62 -5.81 19.72
CA VAL A 291 13.69 -6.08 18.61
C VAL A 291 14.29 -7.07 17.62
N MET A 292 15.58 -6.92 17.29
CA MET A 292 16.28 -7.82 16.35
C MET A 292 16.43 -9.23 16.95
N TYR A 293 16.64 -9.33 18.27
CA TYR A 293 16.67 -10.61 18.98
C TYR A 293 15.31 -11.33 18.88
N GLU A 294 14.22 -10.66 19.25
CA GLU A 294 12.88 -11.25 19.20
C GLU A 294 12.48 -11.60 17.76
N ALA A 295 12.90 -10.79 16.78
CA ALA A 295 12.64 -11.05 15.37
C ALA A 295 13.31 -12.35 14.89
N VAL A 296 14.57 -12.59 15.27
CA VAL A 296 15.30 -13.83 14.96
C VAL A 296 14.67 -15.03 15.68
N ARG A 297 14.36 -14.89 16.98
CA ARG A 297 13.76 -15.96 17.79
C ARG A 297 12.40 -16.42 17.26
N ARG A 298 11.61 -15.48 16.77
CA ARG A 298 10.28 -15.76 16.20
C ARG A 298 10.31 -16.11 14.72
N GLY A 299 11.44 -15.87 14.05
CA GLY A 299 11.61 -16.15 12.63
C GLY A 299 10.83 -15.21 11.71
N ILE A 300 10.52 -13.99 12.15
CA ILE A 300 9.82 -13.01 11.30
C ILE A 300 10.78 -12.41 10.27
N ARG A 301 10.23 -11.98 9.13
CA ARG A 301 11.03 -11.40 8.05
C ARG A 301 11.47 -9.98 8.44
N VAL A 302 12.77 -9.75 8.47
CA VAL A 302 13.36 -8.40 8.58
C VAL A 302 14.08 -8.07 7.29
N VAL A 303 13.85 -6.87 6.75
CA VAL A 303 14.59 -6.35 5.59
C VAL A 303 15.26 -5.04 5.97
N LEU A 304 16.58 -5.00 5.81
CA LEU A 304 17.41 -3.83 6.09
C LEU A 304 17.83 -3.17 4.77
N ALA A 305 17.22 -2.04 4.43
CA ALA A 305 17.59 -1.26 3.25
C ALA A 305 18.70 -0.27 3.58
N GLY A 306 19.75 -0.28 2.76
CA GLY A 306 20.90 0.61 2.93
C GLY A 306 20.61 2.07 2.62
N SER A 307 21.43 2.94 3.20
CA SER A 307 21.40 4.40 3.04
C SER A 307 22.82 4.94 2.89
N ILE A 308 22.97 6.09 2.24
CA ILE A 308 24.25 6.78 2.06
C ILE A 308 24.91 7.23 3.38
N ARG A 309 24.19 7.18 4.50
CA ARG A 309 24.69 7.54 5.85
C ARG A 309 25.09 6.31 6.68
N ASP A 310 25.00 5.10 6.15
CA ASP A 310 25.20 3.91 6.97
C ASP A 310 26.65 3.76 7.46
N ASP A 311 26.82 3.68 8.77
CA ASP A 311 28.08 3.26 9.40
C ASP A 311 28.23 1.74 9.31
N GLY A 312 29.40 1.25 8.86
CA GLY A 312 29.64 -0.18 8.65
C GLY A 312 29.49 -0.56 7.17
N PRO A 313 28.34 -1.08 6.72
CA PRO A 313 27.11 -1.43 7.47
C PRO A 313 27.16 -2.81 8.15
N LEU A 314 26.06 -3.20 8.82
CA LEU A 314 25.82 -4.61 9.18
C LEU A 314 25.76 -5.48 7.91
N LYS A 315 26.30 -6.71 7.98
CA LYS A 315 26.32 -7.65 6.83
C LYS A 315 24.93 -7.97 6.27
N ASP A 316 23.90 -7.89 7.10
CA ASP A 316 22.51 -8.16 6.73
C ASP A 316 21.87 -7.03 5.88
N VAL A 317 22.54 -5.88 5.73
CA VAL A 317 22.03 -4.71 4.99
C VAL A 317 22.13 -4.92 3.48
N ILE A 318 21.02 -4.70 2.78
CA ILE A 318 20.97 -4.67 1.31
C ILE A 318 21.38 -3.27 0.87
N THR A 319 22.62 -3.13 0.38
CA THR A 319 23.19 -1.84 -0.04
C THR A 319 22.70 -1.40 -1.42
N ASP A 320 22.31 -2.33 -2.28
CA ASP A 320 21.69 -2.02 -3.56
C ASP A 320 20.22 -1.61 -3.35
N VAL A 321 19.90 -0.34 -3.66
CA VAL A 321 18.58 0.24 -3.41
C VAL A 321 17.48 -0.41 -4.26
N VAL A 322 17.81 -0.93 -5.45
CA VAL A 322 16.85 -1.60 -6.33
C VAL A 322 16.52 -2.98 -5.77
N GLU A 323 17.52 -3.73 -5.32
CA GLU A 323 17.31 -5.01 -4.63
C GLU A 323 16.60 -4.82 -3.29
N ALA A 324 16.91 -3.77 -2.54
CA ALA A 324 16.22 -3.43 -1.30
C ALA A 324 14.73 -3.13 -1.55
N GLN A 325 14.41 -2.38 -2.61
CA GLN A 325 13.01 -2.13 -3.00
C GLN A 325 12.29 -3.42 -3.38
N LYS A 326 12.92 -4.32 -4.15
CA LYS A 326 12.33 -5.64 -4.47
C LYS A 326 12.07 -6.46 -3.21
N ALA A 327 13.02 -6.47 -2.28
CA ALA A 327 12.87 -7.17 -1.00
C ALA A 327 11.74 -6.58 -0.15
N TYR A 328 11.54 -5.25 -0.16
CA TYR A 328 10.39 -4.59 0.48
C TYR A 328 9.07 -5.02 -0.17
N VAL A 329 8.97 -4.98 -1.51
CA VAL A 329 7.76 -5.40 -2.22
C VAL A 329 7.38 -6.84 -1.87
N ALA A 330 8.33 -7.77 -1.88
CA ALA A 330 8.08 -9.16 -1.51
C ALA A 330 7.65 -9.31 -0.03
N ALA A 331 8.25 -8.54 0.87
CA ALA A 331 7.92 -8.59 2.29
C ALA A 331 6.52 -7.98 2.61
N LEU A 332 5.99 -7.13 1.74
CA LEU A 332 4.65 -6.53 1.87
C LEU A 332 3.51 -7.45 1.39
N GLU A 333 3.81 -8.60 0.81
CA GLU A 333 2.78 -9.54 0.33
C GLU A 333 1.90 -10.04 1.49
N GLY A 334 0.59 -9.85 1.35
CA GLY A 334 -0.39 -10.20 2.39
C GLY A 334 -0.48 -9.20 3.55
N ALA A 335 0.15 -8.02 3.43
CA ALA A 335 -0.02 -6.95 4.42
C ALA A 335 -1.49 -6.51 4.51
N GLY A 336 -2.05 -6.57 5.72
CA GLY A 336 -3.37 -6.00 6.04
C GLY A 336 -3.27 -4.67 6.78
N MET A 337 -2.15 -4.44 7.47
CA MET A 337 -1.87 -3.21 8.21
C MET A 337 -0.38 -2.89 8.22
N CYS A 338 -0.04 -1.60 8.18
CA CYS A 338 1.32 -1.08 8.26
C CYS A 338 1.44 -0.01 9.35
N LEU A 339 2.35 -0.19 10.30
CA LEU A 339 2.73 0.79 11.31
C LEU A 339 4.05 1.45 10.91
N MET A 340 4.02 2.74 10.66
CA MET A 340 5.17 3.55 10.27
C MET A 340 5.63 4.37 11.48
N LEU A 341 6.81 4.04 12.02
CA LEU A 341 7.27 4.45 13.34
C LEU A 341 8.57 5.28 13.22
N ALA A 342 8.43 6.60 13.24
CA ALA A 342 9.52 7.59 13.29
C ALA A 342 10.63 7.36 12.23
N SER A 343 10.23 7.15 10.98
CA SER A 343 11.13 6.78 9.89
C SER A 343 10.74 7.43 8.55
N ALA A 344 10.97 8.73 8.39
CA ALA A 344 10.49 9.47 7.22
C ALA A 344 10.83 8.82 5.86
N LEU A 345 12.09 8.44 5.64
CA LEU A 345 12.54 7.85 4.37
C LEU A 345 11.83 6.51 4.07
N HIS A 346 11.90 5.56 5.02
CA HIS A 346 11.33 4.23 4.81
C HIS A 346 9.80 4.27 4.81
N SER A 347 9.15 5.09 5.63
CA SER A 347 7.70 5.27 5.64
C SER A 347 7.18 5.77 4.31
N ILE A 348 7.81 6.80 3.72
CA ILE A 348 7.44 7.32 2.40
C ILE A 348 7.70 6.25 1.31
N ALA A 349 8.83 5.55 1.38
CA ALA A 349 9.13 4.48 0.42
C ALA A 349 8.08 3.37 0.47
N VAL A 350 7.70 2.91 1.67
CA VAL A 350 6.69 1.86 1.85
C VAL A 350 5.29 2.34 1.47
N GLY A 351 4.91 3.59 1.80
CA GLY A 351 3.64 4.18 1.36
C GLY A 351 3.44 4.12 -0.16
N ASN A 352 4.50 4.38 -0.94
CA ASN A 352 4.49 4.28 -2.40
C ASN A 352 4.40 2.83 -2.95
N LEU A 353 4.57 1.82 -2.09
CA LEU A 353 4.50 0.40 -2.43
C LEU A 353 3.22 -0.27 -1.93
N LEU A 354 2.47 0.39 -1.04
CA LEU A 354 1.25 -0.13 -0.46
C LEU A 354 0.02 0.20 -1.33
N PRO A 355 -0.89 -0.76 -1.53
CA PRO A 355 -2.21 -0.47 -2.06
C PRO A 355 -3.10 0.19 -1.01
N ALA A 356 -4.08 0.98 -1.45
CA ALA A 356 -4.96 1.76 -0.60
C ALA A 356 -5.79 0.94 0.41
N ARG A 357 -5.98 -0.36 0.14
CA ARG A 357 -6.67 -1.29 1.05
C ARG A 357 -5.89 -1.61 2.32
N VAL A 358 -4.58 -1.34 2.35
CA VAL A 358 -3.73 -1.60 3.52
C VAL A 358 -3.88 -0.45 4.51
N LYS A 359 -4.37 -0.77 5.70
CA LYS A 359 -4.55 0.19 6.80
C LYS A 359 -3.18 0.71 7.23
N THR A 360 -2.96 2.01 7.16
CA THR A 360 -1.64 2.59 7.45
C THR A 360 -1.74 3.56 8.61
N VAL A 361 -0.85 3.44 9.60
CA VAL A 361 -0.72 4.39 10.72
C VAL A 361 0.69 4.94 10.71
N CYS A 362 0.82 6.26 10.59
CA CYS A 362 2.10 6.96 10.58
C CYS A 362 2.27 7.76 11.87
N VAL A 363 3.25 7.38 12.68
CA VAL A 363 3.60 8.01 13.95
C VAL A 363 4.95 8.69 13.81
N ASP A 364 4.98 10.00 13.96
CA ASP A 364 6.21 10.79 13.95
C ASP A 364 6.04 12.01 14.86
N ILE A 365 7.10 12.47 15.50
CA ILE A 365 7.04 13.72 16.28
C ILE A 365 6.95 14.95 15.36
N THR A 366 7.38 14.79 14.11
CA THR A 366 7.38 15.84 13.09
C THR A 366 6.14 15.71 12.22
N GLU A 367 5.24 16.69 12.31
CA GLU A 367 3.99 16.75 11.53
C GLU A 367 4.19 16.63 10.01
N SER A 368 5.31 17.16 9.49
CA SER A 368 5.59 17.14 8.05
C SER A 368 5.70 15.72 7.46
N VAL A 369 5.99 14.70 8.27
CA VAL A 369 6.16 13.32 7.79
C VAL A 369 4.80 12.69 7.46
N PRO A 370 3.81 12.62 8.39
CA PRO A 370 2.47 12.19 8.04
C PRO A 370 1.82 13.02 6.92
N VAL A 371 2.00 14.36 6.92
CA VAL A 371 1.47 15.23 5.85
C VAL A 371 2.03 14.84 4.47
N LYS A 372 3.34 14.61 4.37
CA LYS A 372 3.97 14.16 3.12
C LYS A 372 3.44 12.80 2.66
N LEU A 373 3.15 11.89 3.59
CA LEU A 373 2.61 10.58 3.27
C LEU A 373 1.19 10.69 2.68
N SER A 374 0.33 11.51 3.31
CA SER A 374 -1.02 11.78 2.81
C SER A 374 -1.01 12.41 1.42
N ASN A 375 -0.10 13.37 1.18
CA ASN A 375 0.04 14.05 -0.13
C ASN A 375 0.51 13.13 -1.26
N ARG A 376 1.07 11.95 -0.97
CA ARG A 376 1.53 10.97 -1.97
C ARG A 376 0.49 9.90 -2.25
N GLY A 377 -0.80 10.22 -2.17
CA GLY A 377 -1.88 9.29 -2.47
C GLY A 377 -2.20 8.30 -1.36
N THR A 378 -1.48 8.31 -0.23
CA THR A 378 -1.84 7.51 0.96
C THR A 378 -2.87 8.25 1.81
N LEU A 379 -3.96 8.70 1.17
CA LEU A 379 -5.05 9.46 1.81
C LEU A 379 -5.79 8.68 2.91
N HIS A 380 -5.54 7.37 3.00
CA HIS A 380 -6.13 6.48 4.00
C HIS A 380 -5.18 6.19 5.19
N ALA A 381 -4.01 6.84 5.24
CA ALA A 381 -3.14 6.75 6.39
C ALA A 381 -3.64 7.63 7.54
N VAL A 382 -3.67 7.06 8.74
CA VAL A 382 -3.89 7.82 9.98
C VAL A 382 -2.55 8.40 10.40
N GLY A 383 -2.43 9.72 10.37
CA GLY A 383 -1.26 10.45 10.89
C GLY A 383 -1.41 10.77 12.37
N LEU A 384 -0.44 10.40 13.19
CA LEU A 384 -0.40 10.72 14.62
C LEU A 384 0.91 11.44 14.96
N VAL A 385 0.80 12.72 15.32
CA VAL A 385 1.96 13.53 15.71
C VAL A 385 2.20 13.35 17.22
N THR A 386 3.15 12.50 17.59
CA THR A 386 3.49 12.21 18.98
C THR A 386 4.86 11.52 19.12
N ASP A 387 5.34 11.39 20.36
CA ASP A 387 6.52 10.58 20.67
C ASP A 387 6.23 9.10 20.39
N VAL A 388 7.12 8.46 19.62
CA VAL A 388 6.94 7.07 19.19
C VAL A 388 7.10 6.06 20.33
N GLY A 389 7.87 6.39 21.36
CA GLY A 389 8.01 5.57 22.56
C GLY A 389 6.69 5.53 23.34
N TYR A 390 6.13 6.71 23.62
CA TYR A 390 4.82 6.85 24.25
C TYR A 390 3.72 6.12 23.46
N PHE A 391 3.71 6.26 22.13
CA PHE A 391 2.77 5.54 21.29
C PHE A 391 2.87 4.02 21.47
N LEU A 392 4.08 3.45 21.43
CA LEU A 392 4.30 2.00 21.53
C LEU A 392 3.93 1.46 22.91
N GLU A 393 4.29 2.15 24.00
CA GLU A 393 3.93 1.77 25.36
C GLU A 393 2.41 1.73 25.56
N ARG A 394 1.71 2.77 25.08
CA ARG A 394 0.25 2.84 25.15
C ARG A 394 -0.40 1.80 24.26
N LEU A 395 0.12 1.58 23.05
CA LEU A 395 -0.40 0.58 22.11
C LEU A 395 -0.31 -0.83 22.71
N GLU A 396 0.82 -1.16 23.33
CA GLU A 396 1.01 -2.43 24.03
C GLU A 396 -0.03 -2.59 25.15
N ALA A 397 -0.21 -1.57 26.00
CA ALA A 397 -1.18 -1.63 27.08
C ALA A 397 -2.62 -1.86 26.57
N GLU A 398 -3.02 -1.17 25.48
CA GLU A 398 -4.34 -1.36 24.87
C GLU A 398 -4.51 -2.77 24.28
N LEU A 399 -3.45 -3.36 23.72
CA LEU A 399 -3.49 -4.73 23.17
C LEU A 399 -3.55 -5.80 24.27
N GLN A 400 -2.92 -5.58 25.42
CA GLN A 400 -3.03 -6.47 26.58
C GLN A 400 -4.45 -6.48 27.14
N VAL A 401 -5.10 -5.32 27.20
CA VAL A 401 -6.51 -5.20 27.63
C VAL A 401 -7.47 -5.85 26.63
N ALA A 402 -7.19 -5.77 25.33
CA ALA A 402 -8.03 -6.38 24.29
C ALA A 402 -7.83 -7.90 24.12
N GLY A 403 -6.73 -8.44 24.65
CA GLY A 403 -6.40 -9.87 24.62
C GLY A 403 -6.81 -10.64 25.89
N ALA A 404 -7.10 -9.93 26.99
CA ALA A 404 -7.79 -10.45 28.18
C ALA A 404 -9.31 -10.45 27.95
#